data_AF-A0A090AFY1-F1
#
_entry.id   AF-A0A090AFY1-F1
#
_cell.length_a   1.000
_cell.length_b   1.000
_cell.length_c   1.000
_cell.angle_alpha   90.00
_cell.angle_beta   90.00
_cell.angle_gamma   90.00
#
_symmetry.space_group_name_H-M   'P 1'
#
loop_
_entity.id
_entity.type
_entity.pdbx_description
1 polymer ?
#
loop_
_entity_poly.entity_id
_entity_poly.type
_entity_poly.pdbx_seq_one_letter_code
_entity_poly.pdbx_strand_id
1 'polypeptide(L)'
;MDETTLDKLIRQLFECSNYPTFVWQGGEPTVMGLDFFRHAVELQKHYAKGRTFFNALQTHAMLLNEDWAKFLKRENFLVGVSLDGPQPIHDHYRLDRQGCGTFHPVFNNAKMLMQQEVPVNVLATVTDYSAQYPE
;
A
#
# COMPACT_ATOMS: atom_id res chain seq x y z
N MET A 1 9.16 -6.36 11.34
CA MET A 1 8.97 -5.47 12.50
C MET A 1 8.33 -6.29 13.59
N ASP A 2 8.89 -6.30 14.81
CA ASP A 2 8.27 -6.99 15.95
C ASP A 2 7.23 -6.10 16.65
N GLU A 3 6.43 -6.72 17.52
CA GLU A 3 5.35 -6.07 18.27
C GLU A 3 5.85 -4.94 19.18
N THR A 4 6.98 -5.16 19.85
CA THR A 4 7.57 -4.15 20.76
C THR A 4 7.96 -2.88 20.00
N THR A 5 8.51 -3.04 18.80
CA THR A 5 8.91 -1.93 17.94
C THR A 5 7.69 -1.22 17.36
N LEU A 6 6.68 -1.97 16.93
CA LEU A 6 5.42 -1.43 16.40
C LEU A 6 4.70 -0.56 17.45
N ASP A 7 4.50 -1.07 18.67
CA ASP A 7 3.87 -0.33 19.77
C ASP A 7 4.60 0.97 20.07
N LYS A 8 5.93 0.90 20.25
CA LYS A 8 6.76 2.06 20.54
C LYS A 8 6.67 3.12 19.44
N LEU A 9 6.74 2.71 18.18
CA LEU A 9 6.66 3.63 17.04
C LEU A 9 5.30 4.33 16.99
N ILE A 10 4.21 3.59 17.13
CA ILE A 10 2.86 4.15 17.12
C ILE A 10 2.69 5.13 18.27
N ARG A 11 3.06 4.73 19.49
CA ARG A 11 2.96 5.58 20.67
C ARG A 11 3.75 6.88 20.50
N GLN A 12 5.01 6.78 20.07
CA GLN A 12 5.87 7.95 19.89
C GLN A 12 5.35 8.90 18.80
N LEU A 13 4.78 8.37 17.70
CA LEU A 13 4.21 9.23 16.66
C LEU A 13 3.00 10.02 17.17
N PHE A 14 2.19 9.40 18.04
CA PHE A 14 1.10 10.07 18.73
C PHE A 14 1.55 11.05 19.82
N GLU A 15 2.77 10.93 20.34
CA GLU A 15 3.36 11.87 21.30
C GLU A 15 3.92 13.12 20.58
N CYS A 16 4.42 12.98 19.35
CA CYS A 16 5.09 14.07 18.63
C CYS A 16 4.25 14.76 17.55
N SER A 17 3.06 14.24 17.21
CA SER A 17 2.18 14.83 16.19
C SER A 17 0.71 14.91 16.62
N ASN A 18 0.06 16.02 16.25
CA ASN A 18 -1.39 16.20 16.41
C ASN A 18 -2.20 15.47 15.33
N TYR A 19 -1.59 15.21 14.17
CA TYR A 19 -2.19 14.51 13.04
C TYR A 19 -1.22 13.45 12.50
N PRO A 20 -0.98 12.35 13.25
CA PRO A 20 -0.07 11.30 12.83
C PRO A 20 -0.48 10.71 11.47
N THR A 21 0.49 10.58 10.58
CA THR A 21 0.30 9.92 9.29
C THR A 21 1.26 8.75 9.20
N PHE A 22 0.71 7.56 9.06
CA PHE A 22 1.45 6.31 8.96
C PHE A 22 1.52 5.90 7.48
N VAL A 23 2.72 5.93 6.92
CA VAL A 23 2.96 5.52 5.53
C VAL A 23 3.68 4.17 5.56
N TRP A 24 2.97 3.12 5.17
CA TRP A 24 3.46 1.75 5.12
C TRP A 24 4.10 1.49 3.76
N GLN A 25 5.44 1.46 3.74
CA GLN A 25 6.25 1.21 2.54
C GLN A 25 7.44 0.29 2.89
N GLY A 26 8.45 0.23 2.01
CA GLY A 26 9.68 -0.53 2.22
C GLY A 26 9.98 -1.42 1.01
N GLY A 27 10.21 -2.72 1.25
CA GLY A 27 10.11 -3.73 0.19
C GLY A 27 8.66 -3.87 -0.26
N GLU A 28 8.04 -5.01 0.04
CA GLU A 28 6.58 -5.12 -0.07
C GLU A 28 5.96 -5.20 1.34
N PRO A 29 5.22 -4.18 1.80
CA PRO A 29 4.65 -4.18 3.14
C PRO A 29 3.58 -5.26 3.36
N THR A 30 2.84 -5.67 2.32
CA THR A 30 1.77 -6.68 2.46
C THR A 30 2.28 -8.09 2.78
N VAL A 31 3.59 -8.36 2.66
CA VAL A 31 4.20 -9.62 3.12
C VAL A 31 4.06 -9.85 4.62
N MET A 32 3.84 -8.78 5.40
CA MET A 32 3.55 -8.89 6.84
C MET A 32 2.18 -9.53 7.11
N GLY A 33 1.33 -9.66 6.10
CA GLY A 33 0.01 -10.25 6.20
C GLY A 33 -1.05 -9.30 6.79
N LEU A 34 -2.32 -9.62 6.52
CA LEU A 34 -3.44 -8.75 6.89
C LEU A 34 -3.61 -8.62 8.42
N ASP A 35 -3.28 -9.66 9.18
CA ASP A 35 -3.42 -9.64 10.65
C ASP A 35 -2.44 -8.67 11.31
N PHE A 36 -1.24 -8.48 10.73
CA PHE A 36 -0.32 -7.44 11.18
C PHE A 36 -0.95 -6.04 11.08
N PHE A 37 -1.61 -5.73 9.95
CA PHE A 37 -2.25 -4.43 9.75
C PHE A 37 -3.49 -4.24 10.62
N ARG A 38 -4.27 -5.31 10.84
CA ARG A 38 -5.39 -5.28 11.80
C ARG A 38 -4.90 -4.90 13.19
N HIS A 39 -3.83 -5.53 13.65
CA HIS A 39 -3.23 -5.24 14.94
C HIS A 39 -2.62 -3.82 15.00
N ALA A 40 -1.92 -3.39 13.95
CA ALA A 40 -1.37 -2.03 13.88
C ALA A 40 -2.47 -0.96 13.99
N VAL A 41 -3.60 -1.14 13.31
CA VAL A 41 -4.74 -0.21 13.38
C VAL A 41 -5.43 -0.25 14.75
N GLU A 42 -5.50 -1.41 15.39
CA GLU A 42 -5.99 -1.52 16.77
C GLU A 42 -5.14 -0.69 17.74
N LEU A 43 -3.81 -0.81 17.67
CA LEU A 43 -2.88 0.00 18.45
C LEU A 43 -3.03 1.50 18.13
N GLN A 44 -3.13 1.86 16.85
CA GLN A 44 -3.34 3.25 16.45
C GLN A 44 -4.61 3.83 17.05
N LYS A 45 -5.73 3.09 17.01
CA LYS A 45 -7.00 3.51 17.62
C LYS A 45 -6.89 3.65 19.14
N HIS A 46 -6.16 2.75 19.79
CA HIS A 46 -5.90 2.82 21.23
C HIS A 46 -5.17 4.13 21.62
N TYR A 47 -4.08 4.47 20.92
CA TYR A 47 -3.29 5.67 21.20
C TYR A 47 -3.89 6.98 20.66
N ALA A 48 -4.76 6.88 19.65
CA ALA A 48 -5.45 8.04 19.09
C ALA A 48 -6.29 8.76 20.14
N LYS A 49 -6.99 8.03 21.02
CA LYS A 49 -7.89 8.58 22.04
C LYS A 49 -8.87 9.63 21.45
N GLY A 50 -9.38 9.35 20.26
CA GLY A 50 -10.30 10.23 19.51
C GLY A 50 -9.63 11.24 18.58
N ARG A 51 -8.29 11.33 18.55
CA ARG A 51 -7.56 12.15 17.57
C ARG A 51 -7.60 11.53 16.18
N THR A 52 -7.60 12.38 15.16
CA THR A 52 -7.49 11.95 13.76
C THR A 52 -6.07 11.46 13.45
N PHE A 53 -5.97 10.37 12.70
CA PHE A 53 -4.74 9.87 12.12
C PHE A 53 -5.02 9.32 10.72
N PHE A 54 -3.98 9.18 9.91
CA PHE A 54 -4.09 8.73 8.53
C PHE A 54 -3.20 7.53 8.27
N ASN A 55 -3.66 6.63 7.41
CA ASN A 55 -2.87 5.52 6.91
C ASN A 55 -2.76 5.59 5.39
N ALA A 56 -1.55 5.39 4.89
CA ALA A 56 -1.26 5.20 3.48
C ALA A 56 -0.45 3.92 3.27
N LEU A 57 -0.77 3.14 2.25
CA LEU A 57 -0.07 1.89 1.89
C LEU A 57 0.51 2.04 0.48
N GLN A 58 1.83 1.89 0.33
CA GLN A 58 2.46 1.74 -0.99
C GLN A 58 2.73 0.27 -1.24
N THR A 59 2.26 -0.28 -2.36
CA THR A 59 2.36 -1.72 -2.64
C THR A 59 2.53 -1.99 -4.13
N HIS A 60 3.11 -3.15 -4.47
CA HIS A 60 3.04 -3.71 -5.81
C HIS A 60 1.72 -4.47 -6.07
N ALA A 61 0.77 -4.47 -5.14
CA ALA A 61 -0.60 -4.98 -5.26
C ALA A 61 -0.78 -6.51 -5.52
N MET A 62 0.26 -7.25 -5.89
CA MET A 62 0.18 -8.69 -6.21
C MET A 62 -0.40 -9.57 -5.08
N LEU A 63 -0.23 -9.18 -3.81
CA LEU A 63 -0.71 -9.95 -2.66
C LEU A 63 -2.09 -9.52 -2.15
N LEU A 64 -2.70 -8.53 -2.80
CA LEU A 64 -4.01 -8.02 -2.42
C LEU A 64 -5.13 -8.95 -2.92
N ASN A 65 -6.19 -9.03 -2.12
CA ASN A 65 -7.41 -9.76 -2.42
C ASN A 65 -8.62 -9.01 -1.83
N GLU A 66 -9.81 -9.61 -1.88
CA GLU A 66 -11.03 -8.97 -1.37
C GLU A 66 -10.97 -8.64 0.12
N ASP A 67 -10.31 -9.46 0.93
CA ASP A 67 -10.21 -9.22 2.38
C ASP A 67 -9.34 -8.01 2.67
N TRP A 68 -8.26 -7.83 1.90
CA TRP A 68 -7.48 -6.59 1.91
C TRP A 68 -8.34 -5.40 1.49
N ALA A 69 -9.09 -5.49 0.39
CA ALA A 69 -9.91 -4.39 -0.10
C ALA A 69 -10.94 -3.95 0.96
N LYS A 70 -11.66 -4.90 1.57
CA LYS A 70 -12.62 -4.64 2.65
C LYS A 70 -11.95 -3.99 3.86
N PHE A 71 -10.78 -4.48 4.25
CA PHE A 71 -10.00 -3.90 5.36
C PHE A 71 -9.56 -2.47 5.06
N LEU A 72 -8.90 -2.25 3.92
CA LEU A 72 -8.36 -0.95 3.52
C LEU A 72 -9.47 0.09 3.38
N LYS A 73 -10.63 -0.29 2.83
CA LYS A 73 -11.82 0.58 2.77
C LYS A 73 -12.32 0.93 4.16
N ARG A 74 -12.54 -0.07 5.01
CA ARG A 74 -13.08 0.11 6.37
C ARG A 74 -12.20 1.01 7.22
N GLU A 75 -10.89 0.84 7.12
CA GLU A 75 -9.91 1.62 7.89
C GLU A 75 -9.44 2.90 7.17
N ASN A 76 -10.07 3.24 6.03
CA ASN A 76 -9.84 4.45 5.25
C ASN A 76 -8.36 4.68 4.85
N PHE A 77 -7.71 3.63 4.34
CA PHE A 77 -6.35 3.71 3.80
C PHE A 77 -6.35 4.38 2.43
N LEU A 78 -5.37 5.25 2.20
CA LEU A 78 -4.97 5.65 0.84
C LEU A 78 -3.97 4.63 0.29
N VAL A 79 -4.25 4.03 -0.86
CA VAL A 79 -3.37 2.99 -1.44
C VAL A 79 -2.66 3.54 -2.67
N GLY A 80 -1.33 3.55 -2.64
CA GLY A 80 -0.49 3.78 -3.81
C GLY A 80 -0.12 2.44 -4.46
N VAL A 81 -0.61 2.21 -5.68
CA VAL A 81 -0.28 1.03 -6.48
C VAL A 81 0.87 1.35 -7.42
N SER A 82 1.90 0.50 -7.40
CA SER A 82 3.05 0.64 -8.27
C SER A 82 2.73 0.09 -9.67
N LEU A 83 2.44 0.97 -10.62
CA LEU A 83 2.02 0.63 -11.98
C LEU A 83 2.60 1.66 -12.97
N ASP A 84 3.62 1.26 -13.72
CA ASP A 84 4.41 2.21 -14.53
C ASP A 84 3.79 2.63 -15.86
N GLY A 85 2.69 2.00 -16.28
CA GLY A 85 2.01 2.30 -17.54
C GLY A 85 1.35 1.07 -18.16
N PRO A 86 1.06 1.10 -19.47
CA PRO A 86 0.61 -0.07 -20.23
C PRO A 86 1.56 -1.26 -20.10
N GLN A 87 1.04 -2.46 -20.37
CA GLN A 87 1.74 -3.73 -20.17
C GLN A 87 3.20 -3.74 -20.67
N PRO A 88 3.53 -3.31 -21.90
CA PRO A 88 4.92 -3.35 -22.37
C PRO A 88 5.87 -2.47 -21.54
N ILE A 89 5.37 -1.36 -21.00
CA ILE A 89 6.15 -0.43 -20.16
C ILE A 89 6.31 -1.00 -18.75
N HIS A 90 5.22 -1.48 -18.15
CA HIS A 90 5.24 -2.05 -16.81
C HIS A 90 6.11 -3.30 -16.74
N ASP A 91 5.88 -4.26 -17.63
CA ASP A 91 6.56 -5.55 -17.62
C ASP A 91 8.03 -5.45 -18.05
N HIS A 92 8.49 -4.30 -18.58
CA HIS A 92 9.91 -4.11 -18.92
C HIS A 92 10.82 -4.19 -17.68
N TYR A 93 10.40 -3.61 -16.56
CA TYR A 93 11.18 -3.60 -15.32
C TYR A 93 10.51 -4.31 -14.15
N ARG A 94 9.18 -4.46 -14.15
CA ARG A 94 8.44 -5.11 -13.06
C ARG A 94 8.17 -6.56 -13.39
N LEU A 95 9.17 -7.38 -13.08
CA LEU A 95 9.12 -8.82 -13.20
C LEU A 95 9.02 -9.47 -11.83
N ASP A 96 8.36 -10.63 -11.78
CA ASP A 96 8.39 -11.49 -10.61
C ASP A 96 9.74 -12.22 -10.48
N ARG A 97 9.88 -13.08 -9.46
CA ARG A 97 11.11 -13.84 -9.22
C ARG A 97 11.41 -14.87 -10.31
N GLN A 98 10.45 -15.21 -11.15
CA GLN A 98 10.59 -16.12 -12.29
C GLN A 98 10.91 -15.35 -13.59
N GLY A 99 10.93 -14.01 -13.56
CA GLY A 99 11.13 -13.17 -14.73
C GLY A 99 9.86 -12.93 -15.55
N CYS A 100 8.68 -13.23 -15.00
CA CYS A 100 7.40 -12.99 -15.66
C CYS A 100 6.86 -11.59 -15.36
N GLY A 101 6.22 -10.97 -16.35
CA GLY A 101 5.58 -9.66 -16.20
C GLY A 101 4.45 -9.65 -15.18
N THR A 102 4.35 -8.56 -14.40
CA THR A 102 3.36 -8.43 -13.31
C THR A 102 2.15 -7.59 -13.68
N PHE A 103 2.07 -7.01 -14.88
CA PHE A 103 1.02 -6.04 -15.23
C PHE A 103 -0.39 -6.55 -14.97
N HIS A 104 -0.76 -7.72 -15.50
CA HIS A 104 -2.13 -8.24 -15.37
C HIS A 104 -2.60 -8.41 -13.92
N PRO A 105 -1.87 -9.13 -13.04
CA PRO A 105 -2.27 -9.25 -11.65
C PRO A 105 -2.30 -7.90 -10.92
N VAL A 106 -1.32 -7.01 -11.15
CA VAL A 106 -1.31 -5.67 -10.56
C VAL A 106 -2.53 -4.85 -10.98
N PHE A 107 -2.80 -4.80 -12.28
CA PHE A 107 -3.91 -4.05 -12.85
C PHE A 107 -5.27 -4.57 -12.37
N ASN A 108 -5.45 -5.90 -12.34
CA ASN A 108 -6.68 -6.52 -11.85
C ASN A 108 -6.92 -6.25 -10.36
N ASN A 109 -5.86 -6.31 -9.55
CA ASN A 109 -5.96 -6.03 -8.12
C ASN A 109 -6.22 -4.54 -7.84
N ALA A 110 -5.60 -3.63 -8.60
CA ALA A 110 -5.89 -2.20 -8.53
C ALA A 110 -7.37 -1.92 -8.90
N LYS A 111 -7.87 -2.55 -9.96
CA LYS A 111 -9.27 -2.45 -10.37
C LYS A 111 -10.21 -2.98 -9.29
N MET A 112 -9.89 -4.10 -8.66
CA MET A 112 -10.67 -4.65 -7.54
C MET A 112 -10.73 -3.66 -6.37
N LEU A 113 -9.61 -3.01 -6.00
CA LEU A 113 -9.61 -1.97 -4.96
C LEU A 113 -10.55 -0.82 -5.30
N MET A 114 -10.48 -0.32 -6.55
CA MET A 114 -11.34 0.76 -7.01
C MET A 114 -12.83 0.37 -7.01
N GLN A 115 -13.14 -0.86 -7.41
CA GLN A 115 -14.52 -1.40 -7.37
C GLN A 115 -15.07 -1.53 -5.94
N GLN A 116 -14.19 -1.73 -4.96
CA GLN A 116 -14.52 -1.73 -3.53
C GLN A 116 -14.42 -0.32 -2.91
N GLU A 117 -14.34 0.71 -3.75
CA GLU A 117 -14.27 2.13 -3.37
C GLU A 117 -13.10 2.49 -2.45
N VAL A 118 -12.01 1.72 -2.49
CA VAL A 118 -10.76 2.07 -1.81
C VAL A 118 -10.13 3.27 -2.54
N PRO A 119 -9.71 4.33 -1.84
CA PRO A 119 -8.94 5.42 -2.46
C PRO A 119 -7.62 4.90 -3.01
N VAL A 120 -7.43 5.00 -4.32
CA VAL A 120 -6.25 4.48 -5.02
C VAL A 120 -5.56 5.60 -5.80
N ASN A 121 -4.25 5.70 -5.61
CA ASN A 121 -3.32 6.43 -6.47
C ASN A 121 -2.47 5.42 -7.26
N VAL A 122 -1.98 5.86 -8.41
CA VAL A 122 -0.93 5.15 -9.15
C VAL A 122 0.40 5.86 -8.93
N LEU A 123 1.44 5.08 -8.62
CA LEU A 123 2.82 5.53 -8.60
C LEU A 123 3.54 4.90 -9.79
N ALA A 124 3.89 5.72 -10.78
CA ALA A 124 4.58 5.31 -11.99
C ALA A 124 6.02 5.84 -11.98
N THR A 125 6.99 4.96 -12.18
CA THR A 125 8.38 5.36 -12.35
C THR A 125 8.62 5.76 -13.81
N VAL A 126 9.11 6.98 -14.03
CA VAL A 126 9.55 7.42 -15.36
C VAL A 126 10.98 6.93 -15.60
N THR A 127 11.18 6.21 -16.71
CA THR A 127 12.46 5.59 -17.10
C THR A 127 12.87 6.05 -18.50
N ASP A 128 14.10 5.73 -18.89
CA ASP A 128 14.58 5.91 -20.26
C ASP A 128 13.77 5.07 -21.28
N TYR A 129 13.25 3.92 -20.85
CA TYR A 129 12.33 3.12 -21.65
C TYR A 129 10.95 3.79 -21.76
N SER A 130 10.34 4.19 -20.65
CA SER A 130 8.99 4.79 -20.68
C SER A 130 8.95 6.14 -21.40
N ALA A 131 10.03 6.91 -21.36
CA ALA A 131 10.17 8.17 -22.09
C ALA A 131 10.07 8.02 -23.62
N GLN A 132 10.27 6.80 -24.15
CA GLN A 132 10.08 6.50 -25.58
C GLN A 132 8.61 6.34 -25.98
N TYR A 133 7.69 6.33 -25.00
CA TYR A 133 6.25 6.18 -25.15
C TYR A 133 5.51 7.36 -24.50
N PRO A 134 5.59 8.57 -25.07
CA PRO A 134 5.00 9.77 -24.49
C PRO A 134 3.48 9.90 -24.64
N GLU A 135 2.83 9.01 -25.41
CA GLU A 135 1.38 8.97 -25.63
C GLU A 135 0.69 7.95 -24.71
#